data_AF-A0A954XS24-F1
#
_entry.id   AF-A0A954XS24-F1
#
_cell.length_a   1.000
_cell.length_b   1.000
_cell.length_c   1.000
_cell.angle_alpha   90.00
_cell.angle_beta   90.00
_cell.angle_gamma   90.00
#
_symmetry.space_group_name_H-M   'P 1'
#
loop_
_entity.id
_entity.type
_entity.pdbx_description
1 polymer ?
#
loop_
_entity_poly.entity_id
_entity_poly.type
_entity_poly.pdbx_seq_one_letter_code
_entity_poly.pdbx_strand_id
1 'polypeptide(L)'
;MPEIKREMSEDGLTITISSGQTASSSFTAREFAFGSIEAPSTLTGTTFHIEVSLDGTNFVDAYDQSGNQITFTPTVSTAHRIPNDAFPAIEMRIVSDGAEGADRTFKVLLST
;
A
#
# COMPACT_ATOMS: atom_id res chain seq x y z
N MET A 1 25.19 25.14 6.13
CA MET A 1 23.74 24.92 6.27
C MET A 1 23.54 23.42 6.19
N PRO A 2 23.11 22.73 7.25
CA PRO A 2 22.91 21.28 7.16
C PRO A 2 21.71 21.03 6.25
N GLU A 3 21.93 20.25 5.21
CA GLU A 3 20.85 19.75 4.36
C GLU A 3 19.94 18.91 5.24
N ILE A 4 18.71 19.38 5.40
CA ILE A 4 17.62 18.62 6.00
C ILE A 4 17.39 17.45 5.05
N LYS A 5 18.08 16.34 5.29
CA LYS A 5 17.80 15.05 4.69
C LYS A 5 16.36 14.77 5.13
N ARG A 6 15.39 15.08 4.26
CA ARG A 6 13.98 14.73 4.49
C ARG A 6 14.02 13.25 4.84
N GLU A 7 13.76 12.93 6.11
CA GLU A 7 13.70 11.58 6.61
C GLU A 7 12.46 10.91 5.99
N MET A 8 12.54 10.62 4.69
CA MET A 8 12.01 9.38 4.16
C MET A 8 12.65 8.33 5.04
N SER A 9 11.87 7.64 5.87
CA SER A 9 12.32 6.56 6.73
C SER A 9 13.29 5.70 5.91
N GLU A 10 14.60 5.71 6.24
CA GLU A 10 15.64 5.05 5.42
C GLU A 10 15.38 3.53 5.30
N ASP A 11 14.57 2.98 6.21
CA ASP A 11 13.81 1.75 6.05
C ASP A 11 12.39 2.08 5.59
N GLY A 12 12.15 2.02 4.27
CA GLY A 12 10.79 2.10 3.75
C GLY A 12 9.92 1.06 4.46
N LEU A 13 8.77 1.50 4.97
CA LEU A 13 7.80 0.64 5.64
C LEU A 13 7.51 -0.58 4.75
N THR A 14 7.52 -1.79 5.31
CA THR A 14 7.22 -3.00 4.53
C THR A 14 5.94 -3.65 5.01
N ILE A 15 5.14 -4.12 4.07
CA ILE A 15 3.92 -4.90 4.33
C ILE A 15 4.02 -6.22 3.59
N THR A 16 3.59 -7.30 4.23
CA THR A 16 3.70 -8.64 3.67
C THR A 16 2.32 -9.26 3.51
N ILE A 17 2.03 -9.78 2.33
CA ILE A 17 0.97 -10.77 2.13
C ILE A 17 1.59 -12.14 2.37
N SER A 18 1.17 -12.81 3.43
CA SER A 18 1.71 -14.14 3.76
C SER A 18 1.22 -15.20 2.77
N SER A 19 2.01 -16.26 2.60
CA SER A 19 1.64 -17.41 1.77
C SER A 19 0.24 -17.94 2.11
N GLY A 20 -0.61 -18.11 1.10
CA GLY A 20 -1.98 -18.57 1.24
C GLY A 20 -2.98 -17.50 1.71
N GLN A 21 -2.54 -16.25 1.91
CA GLN A 21 -3.41 -15.11 2.21
C GLN A 21 -3.59 -14.21 0.98
N THR A 22 -4.65 -13.40 1.00
CA THR A 22 -4.93 -12.38 -0.01
C THR A 22 -4.56 -10.98 0.48
N ALA A 23 -4.71 -10.70 1.77
CA ALA A 23 -4.46 -9.39 2.36
C ALA A 23 -3.09 -9.31 3.06
N SER A 24 -2.49 -8.12 3.03
CA SER A 24 -1.26 -7.83 3.78
C SER A 24 -1.54 -7.43 5.22
N SER A 25 -0.47 -7.35 6.02
CA SER A 25 -0.45 -6.50 7.22
C SER A 25 -0.86 -5.07 6.89
N SER A 26 -1.55 -4.39 7.82
CA SER A 26 -1.88 -2.97 7.71
C SER A 26 -0.73 -2.08 8.12
N PHE A 27 -0.80 -0.81 7.72
CA PHE A 27 0.11 0.24 8.14
C PHE A 27 -0.61 1.57 8.36
N THR A 28 -0.08 2.38 9.27
CA THR A 28 -0.63 3.70 9.59
C THR A 28 -0.31 4.71 8.49
N ALA A 29 -1.36 5.33 7.91
CA ALA A 29 -1.24 6.38 6.89
C ALA A 29 -1.62 7.77 7.38
N ARG A 30 -2.22 7.89 8.58
CA ARG A 30 -2.85 9.10 9.15
C ARG A 30 -2.01 10.40 9.12
N GLU A 31 -0.68 10.30 9.05
CA GLU A 31 0.24 11.44 9.13
C GLU A 31 0.88 11.81 7.80
N PHE A 32 0.53 11.11 6.71
CA PHE A 32 1.15 11.31 5.39
C PHE A 32 0.15 11.87 4.38
N ALA A 33 0.63 12.74 3.49
CA ALA A 33 -0.21 13.38 2.46
C ALA A 33 -0.16 12.63 1.12
N PHE A 34 0.91 11.87 0.87
CA PHE A 34 1.09 11.09 -0.34
C PHE A 34 2.07 9.93 -0.13
N GLY A 35 2.02 8.97 -1.05
CA GLY A 35 2.85 7.78 -0.96
C GLY A 35 2.75 6.88 -2.17
N SER A 36 3.55 5.82 -2.17
CA SER A 36 3.64 4.85 -3.25
C SER A 36 3.93 3.47 -2.68
N ILE A 37 3.45 2.44 -3.38
CA ILE A 37 3.68 1.04 -3.03
C ILE A 37 4.52 0.42 -4.14
N GLU A 38 5.71 -0.03 -3.78
CA GLU A 38 6.59 -0.78 -4.65
C GLU A 38 6.32 -2.26 -4.51
N ALA A 39 5.98 -2.86 -5.65
CA ALA A 39 5.73 -4.29 -5.74
C ALA A 39 7.03 -5.10 -5.61
N PRO A 40 7.00 -6.29 -4.97
CA PRO A 40 8.13 -7.19 -4.96
C PRO A 40 8.54 -7.63 -6.37
N SER A 41 9.72 -8.24 -6.47
CA SER A 41 10.25 -8.79 -7.72
C SER A 41 9.43 -9.95 -8.27
N THR A 42 8.54 -10.53 -7.46
CA THR A 42 7.76 -11.73 -7.80
C THR A 42 6.36 -11.59 -7.21
N LEU A 43 5.33 -11.83 -8.03
CA LEU A 43 3.92 -11.79 -7.64
C LEU A 43 3.16 -12.95 -8.27
N THR A 44 2.13 -13.43 -7.58
CA THR A 44 1.22 -14.48 -8.09
C THR A 44 -0.08 -13.85 -8.58
N GLY A 45 -0.62 -12.90 -7.81
CA GLY A 45 -1.76 -12.09 -8.18
C GLY A 45 -1.47 -11.20 -9.38
N THR A 46 -2.53 -10.90 -10.12
CA THR A 46 -2.45 -10.05 -11.31
C THR A 46 -3.05 -8.67 -11.07
N THR A 47 -3.94 -8.56 -10.08
CA THR A 47 -4.62 -7.32 -9.75
C THR A 47 -4.64 -7.16 -8.24
N PHE A 48 -4.28 -5.98 -7.77
CA PHE A 48 -4.26 -5.65 -6.36
C PHE A 48 -5.13 -4.44 -6.13
N HIS A 49 -5.74 -4.35 -4.96
CA HIS A 49 -6.48 -3.19 -4.52
C HIS A 49 -6.00 -2.74 -3.16
N ILE A 50 -6.32 -1.49 -2.84
CA ILE A 50 -6.01 -0.89 -1.55
C ILE A 50 -7.28 -0.91 -0.72
N GLU A 51 -7.18 -1.43 0.49
CA GLU A 51 -8.22 -1.26 1.50
C GLU A 51 -7.74 -0.25 2.54
N VAL A 52 -8.64 0.62 2.94
CA VAL A 52 -8.44 1.71 3.90
C VAL A 52 -9.31 1.48 5.12
N SER A 53 -8.82 1.89 6.29
CA SER A 53 -9.60 1.93 7.52
C SER A 53 -9.67 3.36 8.05
N LEU A 54 -10.89 3.85 8.27
CA LEU A 54 -11.15 5.16 8.86
C LEU A 54 -11.30 5.11 10.39
N ASP A 55 -11.51 3.92 10.96
CA ASP A 55 -11.68 3.69 12.40
C ASP A 55 -10.51 2.91 13.03
N GLY A 56 -9.56 2.42 12.22
CA GLY A 56 -8.42 1.62 12.64
C GLY A 56 -8.78 0.18 12.99
N THR A 57 -9.93 -0.33 12.52
CA THR A 57 -10.35 -1.72 12.78
C THR A 57 -11.07 -2.34 11.58
N ASN A 58 -11.98 -1.60 10.96
CA ASN A 58 -12.72 -2.05 9.77
C ASN A 58 -12.03 -1.55 8.51
N PHE A 59 -11.69 -2.48 7.63
CA PHE A 59 -11.09 -2.20 6.32
C PHE A 59 -12.17 -2.24 5.25
N VAL A 60 -12.19 -1.23 4.40
CA VAL A 60 -13.07 -1.14 3.23
C VAL A 60 -12.24 -0.80 2.01
N ASP A 61 -12.73 -1.19 0.84
CA ASP A 61 -12.11 -0.82 -0.43
C ASP A 61 -11.92 0.70 -0.53
N ALA A 62 -10.74 1.11 -0.99
CA ALA A 62 -10.47 2.51 -1.32
C ALA A 62 -11.08 2.83 -2.68
N TYR A 63 -11.77 3.97 -2.79
CA TYR A 63 -12.39 4.44 -4.02
C TYR A 63 -11.83 5.82 -4.40
N ASP A 64 -11.74 6.10 -5.70
CA ASP A 64 -11.43 7.43 -6.23
C ASP A 64 -12.64 8.39 -6.12
N GLN A 65 -12.44 9.69 -6.44
CA GLN A 65 -13.52 10.68 -6.43
C GLN A 65 -14.67 10.38 -7.41
N SER A 66 -14.45 9.49 -8.38
CA SER A 66 -15.44 9.05 -9.35
C SER A 66 -16.19 7.79 -8.89
N GLY A 67 -15.85 7.24 -7.72
CA GLY A 67 -16.46 6.04 -7.16
C GLY A 67 -15.91 4.74 -7.76
N ASN A 68 -14.75 4.75 -8.43
CA ASN A 68 -14.10 3.52 -8.89
C ASN A 68 -13.14 3.00 -7.82
N GLN A 69 -13.13 1.68 -7.62
CA GLN A 69 -12.19 1.04 -6.71
C GLN A 69 -10.75 1.30 -7.17
N ILE A 70 -9.91 1.71 -6.23
CA ILE A 70 -8.49 1.92 -6.44
C ILE A 70 -7.82 0.55 -6.56
N THR A 71 -7.65 0.13 -7.81
CA THR A 71 -6.95 -1.08 -8.21
C THR A 71 -5.68 -0.72 -8.94
N PHE A 72 -4.67 -1.58 -8.84
CA PHE A 72 -3.45 -1.48 -9.61
C PHE A 72 -3.01 -2.88 -10.05
N THR A 73 -2.46 -2.94 -11.26
CA THR A 73 -1.74 -4.11 -11.75
C THR A 73 -0.26 -3.85 -11.52
N PRO A 74 0.34 -4.40 -10.46
CA PRO A 74 1.73 -4.14 -10.16
C PRO A 74 2.63 -4.76 -11.23
N THR A 75 3.36 -3.89 -11.94
CA THR A 75 4.61 -4.29 -12.55
C THR A 75 5.62 -4.54 -11.44
N VAL A 76 6.26 -5.72 -11.44
CA VAL A 76 7.28 -6.10 -10.45
C VAL A 76 8.37 -5.04 -10.32
N SER A 77 8.87 -4.84 -9.10
CA SER A 77 9.93 -3.86 -8.80
C SER A 77 9.63 -2.44 -9.27
N THR A 78 8.34 -2.09 -9.37
CA THR A 78 7.88 -0.76 -9.77
C THR A 78 7.02 -0.17 -8.66
N ALA A 79 7.25 1.12 -8.38
CA ALA A 79 6.44 1.89 -7.45
C ALA A 79 5.16 2.39 -8.13
N HIS A 80 4.02 2.08 -7.53
CA HIS A 80 2.70 2.56 -7.92
C HIS A 80 2.24 3.64 -6.96
N ARG A 81 1.88 4.81 -7.49
CA ARG A 81 1.44 5.94 -6.67
C ARG A 81 0.07 5.62 -6.07
N ILE A 82 -0.05 5.79 -4.75
CA ILE A 82 -1.34 5.70 -4.07
C ILE A 82 -2.12 7.00 -4.41
N PRO A 83 -3.37 6.91 -4.88
CA PRO A 83 -4.20 8.09 -5.10
C PRO A 83 -4.37 8.91 -3.82
N ASN A 84 -4.38 10.23 -3.95
CA ASN A 84 -4.47 11.14 -2.79
C ASN A 84 -5.76 10.90 -1.98
N ASP A 85 -6.82 10.43 -2.63
CA ASP A 85 -8.13 10.16 -2.03
C ASP A 85 -8.10 9.00 -1.00
N ALA A 86 -7.05 8.17 -1.00
CA ALA A 86 -6.86 7.13 0.02
C ALA A 86 -6.22 7.65 1.32
N PHE A 87 -5.57 8.82 1.30
CA PHE A 87 -4.84 9.37 2.46
C PHE A 87 -5.65 9.98 3.62
N PRO A 88 -6.98 10.22 3.57
CA PRO A 88 -7.74 10.46 4.80
C PRO A 88 -7.84 9.21 5.70
N ALA A 89 -7.32 8.06 5.28
CA ALA A 89 -7.32 6.82 6.06
C ALA A 89 -6.37 6.83 7.26
N ILE A 90 -6.81 6.18 8.35
CA ILE A 90 -5.96 5.93 9.52
C ILE A 90 -4.98 4.81 9.21
N GLU A 91 -5.49 3.69 8.71
CA GLU A 91 -4.69 2.54 8.27
C GLU A 91 -4.98 2.18 6.81
N MET A 92 -3.99 1.60 6.15
CA MET A 92 -4.15 1.01 4.82
C MET A 92 -3.53 -0.38 4.78
N ARG A 93 -4.05 -1.23 3.90
CA ARG A 93 -3.45 -2.51 3.53
C ARG A 93 -3.66 -2.77 2.04
N ILE A 94 -2.88 -3.70 1.50
CA ILE A 94 -3.06 -4.17 0.13
C ILE A 94 -3.72 -5.53 0.14
N VAL A 95 -4.50 -5.78 -0.91
CA VAL A 95 -5.19 -7.06 -1.11
C VAL A 95 -4.99 -7.50 -2.54
N SER A 96 -4.54 -8.74 -2.70
CA SER A 96 -4.40 -9.43 -3.97
C SER A 96 -5.74 -10.04 -4.40
N ASP A 97 -5.98 -10.13 -5.71
CA ASP A 97 -7.15 -10.78 -6.30
C ASP A 97 -7.20 -12.30 -6.06
N GLY A 98 -6.08 -12.89 -5.62
CA GLY A 98 -5.96 -14.28 -5.26
C GLY A 98 -4.96 -14.53 -4.12
N ALA A 99 -4.96 -15.73 -3.57
CA ALA A 99 -4.01 -16.10 -2.53
C ALA A 99 -2.59 -16.16 -3.12
N GLU A 100 -1.63 -15.53 -2.46
CA GLU A 100 -0.24 -15.56 -2.90
C GLU A 100 0.40 -16.92 -2.62
N GLY A 101 1.12 -17.47 -3.62
CA GLY A 101 1.79 -18.78 -3.50
C GLY A 101 3.06 -18.78 -2.65
N ALA A 102 3.50 -17.61 -2.18
CA ALA A 102 4.63 -17.39 -1.30
C ALA A 102 4.49 -16.02 -0.61
N ASP A 103 5.27 -15.76 0.43
CA ASP A 103 5.27 -14.45 1.09
C ASP A 103 5.68 -13.33 0.11
N ARG A 104 4.85 -12.28 0.02
CA ARG A 104 5.07 -11.11 -0.84
C ARG A 104 5.24 -9.86 -0.01
N THR A 105 6.47 -9.36 0.06
CA THR A 105 6.79 -8.13 0.79
C THR A 105 6.80 -6.94 -0.16
N PHE A 106 5.92 -6.00 0.10
CA PHE A 106 5.80 -4.73 -0.62
C PHE A 106 6.47 -3.64 0.20
N LYS A 107 7.10 -2.69 -0.49
CA LYS A 107 7.69 -1.53 0.15
C LYS A 107 6.75 -0.34 0.00
N VAL A 108 6.41 0.29 1.11
CA VAL A 108 5.57 1.46 1.18
C VAL A 108 6.47 2.67 1.41
N LEU A 109 6.36 3.62 0.50
CA LEU A 109 7.07 4.89 0.52
C LEU A 109 6.05 5.96 0.87
N LEU A 110 6.15 6.54 2.07
CA LEU A 110 5.23 7.57 2.55
C LEU A 110 5.96 8.90 2.69
N SER A 111 5.26 9.99 2.44
CA SER A 111 5.79 11.34 2.59
C SER A 111 4.71 12.32 3.01
N THR A 112 5.14 13.30 3.81
CA THR A 112 4.34 14.41 4.32
C THR A 112 4.31 15.58 3.34
#